data_AF-A0A524GZ40-F1
#
_entry.id   AF-A0A524GZ40-F1
#
_cell.length_a   1.000
_cell.length_b   1.000
_cell.length_c   1.000
_cell.angle_alpha   90.00
_cell.angle_beta   90.00
_cell.angle_gamma   90.00
#
_symmetry.space_group_name_H-M   'P 1'
#
loop_
_entity.id
_entity.type
_entity.pdbx_description
1 polymer ?
#
loop_
_entity_poly.entity_id
_entity_poly.type
_entity_poly.pdbx_seq_one_letter_code
_entity_poly.pdbx_strand_id
1 'polypeptide(L)' 'EGDITVSVIREKTGLSRKYLIPLLEWADRQGITRRNGEVRRLT' A
#
# COMPACT_ATOMS: atom_id res chain seq x y z
N GLU A 1 -12.84 -5.00 7.77
CA GLU A 1 -12.50 -4.55 6.40
C GLU A 1 -11.40 -3.51 6.50
N GLY A 2 -10.21 -3.80 5.96
CA GLY A 2 -9.00 -3.02 6.23
C GLY A 2 -8.62 -2.13 5.05
N ASP A 3 -9.19 -0.93 5.00
CA ASP A 3 -8.71 0.11 4.10
C ASP A 3 -7.48 0.79 4.74
N ILE A 4 -6.33 0.70 4.08
CA ILE A 4 -5.04 1.21 4.58
C ILE A 4 -4.49 2.27 3.62
N THR A 5 -4.07 3.41 4.17
CA THR A 5 -3.41 4.46 3.39
C THR A 5 -1.91 4.23 3.32
N VAL A 6 -1.27 4.73 2.27
CA VAL A 6 0.19 4.68 2.13
C VAL A 6 0.90 5.32 3.33
N SER A 7 0.32 6.36 3.91
CA SER A 7 0.84 7.04 5.10
C SER A 7 0.88 6.11 6.32
N VAL A 8 -0.16 5.31 6.55
CA VAL A 8 -0.20 4.33 7.65
C VAL A 8 0.84 3.22 7.42
N ILE A 9 1.01 2.75 6.18
CA ILE A 9 2.05 1.76 5.88
C ILE A 9 3.44 2.35 6.11
N ARG A 10 3.65 3.62 5.75
CA ARG A 10 4.91 4.34 6.00
C ARG A 10 5.22 4.42 7.49
N GLU A 11 4.26 4.80 8.32
CA GLU A 11 4.44 4.86 9.78
C GLU A 11 4.73 3.49 10.40
N LYS A 12 4.05 2.44 9.94
CA LYS A 12 4.26 1.08 10.48
C LYS A 12 5.57 0.44 10.05
N THR A 13 6.03 0.73 8.83
CA THR A 13 7.23 0.08 8.24
C THR A 13 8.48 0.92 8.36
N GLY A 14 8.37 2.23 8.60
CA GLY A 14 9.48 3.17 8.59
C GLY A 14 10.14 3.36 7.21
N LEU A 15 9.59 2.74 6.15
CA LEU A 15 10.17 2.78 4.81
C LEU A 15 9.93 4.15 4.17
N SER A 16 10.96 4.67 3.49
CA SER A 16 10.79 5.86 2.67
C SER A 16 9.94 5.56 1.42
N ARG A 17 9.30 6.60 0.87
CA ARG A 17 8.47 6.49 -0.35
C ARG A 17 9.20 5.84 -1.52
N LYS A 18 10.52 6.02 -1.62
CA LYS A 18 11.39 5.41 -2.64
C LYS A 18 11.27 3.88 -2.68
N TYR A 19 11.11 3.25 -1.51
CA TYR A 19 10.99 1.80 -1.40
C TYR A 19 9.53 1.36 -1.29
N LEU A 20 8.70 2.19 -0.65
CA LEU A 20 7.31 1.84 -0.37
C LEU A 20 6.43 1.85 -1.63
N ILE A 21 6.60 2.84 -2.51
CA ILE A 21 5.82 2.95 -3.76
C ILE A 21 5.99 1.70 -4.64
N PRO A 22 7.22 1.28 -5.04
CA PRO A 22 7.39 0.11 -5.89
C PRO A 22 6.94 -1.20 -5.22
N LEU A 23 7.05 -1.32 -3.90
CA LEU A 23 6.53 -2.47 -3.16
C LEU A 23 5.00 -2.55 -3.25
N LEU A 24 4.31 -1.41 -3.08
CA LEU A 24 2.86 -1.34 -3.20
C LEU A 24 2.38 -1.57 -4.63
N GLU A 25 3.10 -1.06 -5.64
CA GLU A 25 2.80 -1.34 -7.05
C GLU A 25 3.01 -2.82 -7.41
N TRP A 26 3.99 -3.48 -6.79
CA TRP A 26 4.15 -4.93 -6.91
C TRP A 26 2.98 -5.66 -6.24
N ALA A 27 2.60 -5.28 -5.01
CA ALA A 27 1.47 -5.88 -4.30
C ALA A 27 0.13 -5.68 -5.05
N ASP A 28 -0.06 -4.49 -5.62
CA ASP A 28 -1.21 -4.16 -6.46
C ASP A 28 -1.25 -5.05 -7.72
N ARG A 29 -0.08 -5.32 -8.36
CA ARG A 29 0.03 -6.24 -9.51
C ARG A 29 -0.20 -7.71 -9.17
N GLN A 30 0.15 -8.14 -7.96
CA GLN A 30 -0.07 -9.51 -7.50
C GLN A 30 -1.53 -9.75 -7.04
N GLY A 31 -2.36 -8.70 -7.00
CA GLY A 31 -3.75 -8.79 -6.50
C GLY A 31 -3.86 -8.84 -4.97
N ILE A 32 -2.77 -8.61 -4.24
CA ILE A 32 -2.74 -8.60 -2.77
C ILE A 32 -3.44 -7.34 -2.24
N THR A 33 -3.19 -6.20 -2.87
CA THR A 33 -3.86 -4.93 -2.58
C THR A 33 -4.59 -4.43 -3.81
N ARG A 34 -5.71 -3.72 -3.59
CA ARG A 34 -6.43 -3.03 -4.66
C ARG A 34 -6.52 -1.55 -4.32
N ARG A 35 -6.07 -0.72 -5.25
CA ARG A 35 -6.21 0.74 -5.14
C ARG A 35 -7.66 1.14 -5.36
N ASN A 36 -8.24 1.82 -4.38
CA ASN A 36 -9.58 2.39 -4.45
C ASN A 36 -9.47 3.90 -4.15
N GLY A 37 -9.05 4.68 -5.15
CA GLY A 37 -8.75 6.11 -4.98
C GLY A 37 -7.48 6.37 -4.17
N GLU A 38 -7.65 6.97 -2.98
CA GLU A 38 -6.58 7.31 -2.02
C GLU A 38 -6.29 6.19 -0.99
N VAL A 39 -7.17 5.20 -0.89
CA VAL A 39 -7.02 4.06 0.03
C VAL A 39 -6.68 2.78 -0.73
N ARG A 40 -5.96 1.86 -0.07
CA ARG A 40 -5.74 0.50 -0.56
C ARG A 40 -6.51 -0.48 0.31
N ARG A 41 -7.28 -1.36 -0.31
CA ARG A 41 -7.96 -2.46 0.36
C ARG A 41 -7.16 -3.74 0.17
N LEU A 42 -6.99 -4.53 1.22
CA LEU A 42 -6.51 -5.91 1.09
C LEU A 42 -7.62 -6.74 0.44
N THR A 43 -7.31 -7.40 -0.66
CA THR A 43 -8.26 -8.30 -1.36
C THR A 43 -8.57 -9.51 -0.51
#